data_AF-A0A090WZI8-F1
#
_entry.id   AF-A0A090WZI8-F1
#
_cell.length_a   1.000
_cell.length_b   1.000
_cell.length_c   1.000
_cell.angle_alpha   90.00
_cell.angle_beta   90.00
_cell.angle_gamma   90.00
#
_symmetry.space_group_name_H-M   'P 1'
#
loop_
_entity.id
_entity.type
_entity.pdbx_description
1 polymer ?
#
loop_
_entity_poly.entity_id
_entity_poly.type
_entity_poly.pdbx_seq_one_letter_code
_entity_poly.pdbx_strand_id
1 'polypeptide(L)'
;MNIMKLKICGMKYQENMTEVAALQPDYLGFIFYDKSSRNFDTSIPEISNSIKKTGVFVNEDLEVVIEKIKTFNLQAVQLHGEESPPEYCNDLKNRQAELVSASLEIIKVFSIKNEFNFEVLKPYEAVCDYFLFDTKGKHPGGNGYTFDWNVLNNYPSTKPFFLSGGIGFDEIEAVKKFQQSTASKYCYALDVNSKFEIEPGLKNIELLKDFKTNLFFHANHGTDSNLNKHMENYNVNEKGYYGEFGGAFIPEMLYPNVEELRQNYLKVMAEPDFKKEFDQLLKDYVGRPSPLYFAKRLSEKYNTKIYLKREDLNHTGAHKINNTIGQILMAKRLGKTRIIAETGAGQHGVATATVCALMGLECIVYMGEIDIARQAPPNVARMKMLGATVAPALSGSRTLKDATNEAIRDWINNPVNTHYIIGSAIGPHPYPDMVTRFNR
;
A
#
# COMPACT_ATOMS: atom_id res chain seq x y z
N MET A 1 15.39 -7.05 17.36
CA MET A 1 13.96 -6.95 17.69
C MET A 1 13.34 -8.29 17.37
N ASN A 2 12.64 -8.93 18.31
CA ASN A 2 11.85 -10.13 17.97
C ASN A 2 10.79 -9.71 16.96
N ILE A 3 10.76 -10.36 15.80
CA ILE A 3 9.69 -10.15 14.81
C ILE A 3 8.44 -10.75 15.43
N MET A 4 7.47 -9.90 15.76
CA MET A 4 6.19 -10.32 16.33
C MET A 4 5.44 -11.18 15.31
N LYS A 5 4.91 -12.32 15.73
CA LYS A 5 4.20 -13.24 14.84
C LYS A 5 2.75 -12.82 14.61
N LEU A 6 2.13 -13.35 13.56
CA LEU A 6 0.73 -13.10 13.24
C LEU A 6 -0.10 -14.39 13.23
N LYS A 7 -1.15 -14.42 14.05
CA LYS A 7 -2.18 -15.46 14.06
C LYS A 7 -3.49 -14.90 13.52
N ILE A 8 -4.08 -15.59 12.54
CA ILE A 8 -5.39 -15.24 11.96
C ILE A 8 -6.39 -16.31 12.38
N CYS A 9 -7.39 -15.94 13.15
CA CYS A 9 -8.32 -16.88 13.80
C CYS A 9 -9.72 -16.82 13.20
N GLY A 10 -10.49 -17.89 13.34
CA GLY A 10 -11.89 -17.97 12.90
C GLY A 10 -12.03 -18.34 11.43
N MET A 11 -11.25 -19.32 10.96
CA MET A 11 -11.32 -19.78 9.59
C MET A 11 -12.45 -20.79 9.38
N LYS A 12 -13.28 -20.57 8.35
CA LYS A 12 -14.46 -21.40 8.07
C LYS A 12 -14.55 -21.90 6.62
N TYR A 13 -14.27 -21.04 5.64
CA TYR A 13 -14.43 -21.35 4.21
C TYR A 13 -13.11 -21.78 3.55
N GLN A 14 -13.13 -22.88 2.81
CA GLN A 14 -11.93 -23.54 2.26
C GLN A 14 -11.17 -22.67 1.23
N GLU A 15 -11.88 -22.01 0.31
CA GLU A 15 -11.26 -21.11 -0.67
C GLU A 15 -10.54 -19.95 0.05
N ASN A 16 -11.22 -19.34 1.01
CA ASN A 16 -10.67 -18.24 1.79
C ASN A 16 -9.48 -18.67 2.66
N MET A 17 -9.45 -19.90 3.19
CA MET A 17 -8.27 -20.43 3.89
C MET A 17 -7.04 -20.46 3.00
N THR A 18 -7.19 -20.83 1.73
CA THR A 18 -6.09 -20.90 0.77
C THR A 18 -5.54 -19.50 0.50
N GLU A 19 -6.43 -18.52 0.31
CA GLU A 19 -6.07 -17.11 0.11
C GLU A 19 -5.37 -16.51 1.35
N VAL A 20 -5.91 -16.75 2.55
CA VAL A 20 -5.30 -16.28 3.80
C VAL A 20 -3.95 -16.97 4.02
N ALA A 21 -3.82 -18.27 3.72
CA ALA A 21 -2.56 -18.99 3.81
C ALA A 21 -1.50 -18.45 2.84
N ALA A 22 -1.90 -17.96 1.66
CA ALA A 22 -0.99 -17.31 0.71
C ALA A 22 -0.38 -16.01 1.26
N LEU A 23 -1.03 -15.36 2.23
CA LEU A 23 -0.45 -14.23 2.96
C LEU A 23 0.66 -14.66 3.94
N GLN A 24 0.89 -15.96 4.14
CA GLN A 24 1.90 -16.53 5.05
C GLN A 24 1.82 -15.98 6.50
N PRO A 25 0.69 -16.12 7.21
CA PRO A 25 0.66 -15.93 8.66
C PRO A 25 1.45 -17.03 9.37
N ASP A 26 1.84 -16.80 10.63
CA ASP A 26 2.50 -17.83 11.45
C ASP A 26 1.51 -18.90 11.95
N TYR A 27 0.27 -18.50 12.21
CA TYR A 27 -0.79 -19.39 12.71
C TYR A 27 -2.13 -19.15 12.02
N LEU A 28 -2.87 -20.23 11.79
CA LEU A 28 -4.29 -20.19 11.43
C LEU A 28 -5.13 -20.85 12.52
N GLY A 29 -6.18 -20.16 12.96
CA GLY A 29 -7.09 -20.61 14.02
C GLY A 29 -8.42 -21.14 13.49
N PHE A 30 -8.77 -22.37 13.85
CA PHE A 30 -10.01 -23.06 13.50
C PHE A 30 -10.86 -23.23 14.77
N ILE A 31 -12.09 -22.74 14.76
CA ILE A 31 -12.95 -22.72 15.95
C ILE A 31 -13.81 -23.98 15.97
N PHE A 32 -13.56 -24.88 16.92
CA PHE A 32 -14.35 -26.08 17.17
C PHE A 32 -15.28 -25.81 18.35
N TYR A 33 -16.31 -25.01 18.09
CA TYR A 33 -17.32 -24.68 19.09
C TYR A 33 -18.63 -24.35 18.40
N ASP A 34 -19.61 -25.24 18.55
CA ASP A 34 -20.86 -25.21 17.78
C ASP A 34 -21.69 -23.94 17.97
N LYS A 35 -21.54 -23.26 19.11
CA LYS A 35 -22.27 -21.99 19.35
C LYS A 35 -21.58 -20.77 18.72
N SER A 36 -20.42 -20.95 18.10
CA SER A 36 -19.73 -19.89 17.38
C SER A 36 -20.32 -19.73 15.98
N SER A 37 -20.57 -18.50 15.54
CA SER A 37 -20.89 -18.20 14.13
C SER A 37 -19.78 -18.60 13.15
N ARG A 38 -18.57 -18.83 13.68
CA ARG A 38 -17.35 -19.22 12.98
C ARG A 38 -16.97 -20.68 13.21
N ASN A 39 -17.92 -21.52 13.65
CA ASN A 39 -17.66 -22.93 13.86
C ASN A 39 -17.10 -23.55 12.57
N PHE A 40 -16.05 -24.35 12.71
CA PHE A 40 -15.36 -25.02 11.63
C PHE A 40 -15.76 -26.50 11.61
N ASP A 41 -16.40 -26.89 10.51
CA ASP A 41 -17.02 -28.20 10.29
C ASP A 41 -16.59 -28.85 8.96
N THR A 42 -15.62 -28.26 8.26
CA THR A 42 -15.16 -28.70 6.93
C THR A 42 -13.74 -29.27 6.96
N SER A 43 -13.11 -29.45 5.79
CA SER A 43 -11.72 -29.90 5.65
C SER A 43 -10.76 -28.73 5.49
N ILE A 44 -9.57 -28.83 6.10
CA ILE A 44 -8.50 -27.85 5.91
C ILE A 44 -7.78 -28.17 4.58
N PRO A 45 -7.63 -27.21 3.65
CA PRO A 45 -6.90 -27.43 2.41
C PRO A 45 -5.41 -27.66 2.68
N GLU A 46 -4.68 -28.13 1.67
CA GLU A 46 -3.22 -28.27 1.78
C GLU A 46 -2.57 -26.89 1.86
N ILE A 47 -2.00 -26.57 3.02
CA ILE A 47 -1.35 -25.28 3.32
C ILE A 47 0.11 -25.51 3.69
N SER A 48 0.93 -24.47 3.56
CA SER A 48 2.37 -24.54 3.87
C SER A 48 2.63 -25.06 5.30
N ASN A 49 3.57 -25.99 5.43
CA ASN A 49 4.05 -26.52 6.71
C ASN A 49 4.68 -25.45 7.63
N SER A 50 4.98 -24.27 7.10
CA SER A 50 5.42 -23.12 7.89
C SER A 50 4.31 -22.50 8.75
N ILE A 51 3.04 -22.76 8.41
CA ILE A 51 1.87 -22.19 9.08
C ILE A 51 1.34 -23.20 10.08
N LYS A 52 1.31 -22.83 11.37
CA LYS A 52 0.81 -23.71 12.42
C LYS A 52 -0.71 -23.68 12.49
N LYS A 53 -1.33 -24.86 12.43
CA LYS A 53 -2.78 -25.01 12.57
C LYS A 53 -3.14 -25.07 14.06
N THR A 54 -4.00 -24.13 14.48
CA THR A 54 -4.44 -23.97 15.86
C THR A 54 -5.92 -24.34 15.99
N GLY A 55 -6.26 -25.33 16.81
CA GLY A 55 -7.64 -25.61 17.17
C GLY A 55 -8.07 -24.75 18.37
N VAL A 56 -9.23 -24.12 18.27
CA VAL A 56 -9.80 -23.28 19.34
C VAL A 56 -10.99 -24.01 19.95
N PHE A 57 -10.92 -24.31 21.25
CA PHE A 57 -11.91 -25.12 21.96
C PHE A 57 -12.52 -24.34 23.13
N VAL A 58 -13.80 -24.64 23.42
CA VAL A 58 -14.56 -24.06 24.53
C VAL A 58 -15.47 -25.15 25.11
N ASN A 59 -15.36 -25.47 26.37
CA ASN A 59 -16.19 -26.45 27.05
C ASN A 59 -15.92 -27.93 26.67
N GLU A 60 -14.83 -28.28 25.96
CA GLU A 60 -14.70 -29.52 25.20
C GLU A 60 -13.95 -30.66 25.91
N ASP A 61 -14.43 -31.88 25.70
CA ASP A 61 -13.84 -33.10 26.25
C ASP A 61 -12.43 -33.39 25.69
N LEU A 62 -11.55 -33.89 26.54
CA LEU A 62 -10.15 -34.17 26.18
C LEU A 62 -10.02 -35.15 25.01
N GLU A 63 -10.85 -36.21 24.97
CA GLU A 63 -10.80 -37.19 23.88
C GLU A 63 -11.23 -36.56 22.56
N VAL A 64 -12.24 -35.69 22.58
CA VAL A 64 -12.70 -34.95 21.40
C VAL A 64 -11.60 -34.02 20.90
N VAL A 65 -10.92 -33.30 21.79
CA VAL A 65 -9.78 -32.45 21.41
C VAL A 65 -8.66 -33.28 20.76
N ILE A 66 -8.30 -34.43 21.33
CA ILE A 66 -7.27 -35.32 20.79
C ILE A 66 -7.66 -35.88 19.42
N GLU A 67 -8.93 -36.27 19.24
CA GLU A 67 -9.46 -36.71 17.96
C GLU A 67 -9.34 -35.61 16.89
N LYS A 68 -9.70 -34.36 17.23
CA LYS A 68 -9.59 -33.22 16.32
C LYS A 68 -8.13 -32.90 16.01
N ILE A 69 -7.22 -32.98 16.98
CA ILE A 69 -5.78 -32.79 16.74
C ILE A 69 -5.26 -33.80 15.71
N LYS A 70 -5.61 -35.08 15.86
CA LYS A 70 -5.22 -36.15 14.93
C LYS A 70 -5.83 -35.94 13.55
N THR A 71 -7.13 -35.66 13.49
CA THR A 71 -7.90 -35.50 12.24
C THR A 71 -7.39 -34.34 11.39
N PHE A 72 -7.15 -33.19 12.02
CA PHE A 72 -6.75 -31.97 11.30
C PHE A 72 -5.24 -31.72 11.33
N ASN A 73 -4.48 -32.62 11.96
CA ASN A 73 -3.05 -32.50 12.21
C ASN A 73 -2.73 -31.10 12.77
N LEU A 74 -3.26 -30.78 13.94
CA LEU A 74 -3.06 -29.48 14.61
C LEU A 74 -1.70 -29.44 15.31
N GLN A 75 -1.02 -28.29 15.25
CA GLN A 75 0.27 -28.04 15.92
C GLN A 75 0.11 -27.21 17.19
N ALA A 76 -1.06 -26.58 17.37
CA ALA A 76 -1.37 -25.80 18.56
C ALA A 76 -2.84 -26.00 18.97
N VAL A 77 -3.10 -25.87 20.26
CA VAL A 77 -4.44 -25.80 20.83
C VAL A 77 -4.62 -24.54 21.64
N GLN A 78 -5.74 -23.86 21.44
CA GLN A 78 -6.14 -22.68 22.17
C GLN A 78 -7.37 -23.03 23.02
N LEU A 79 -7.18 -23.01 24.33
CA LEU A 79 -8.18 -23.40 25.31
C LEU A 79 -8.86 -22.16 25.90
N HIS A 80 -10.14 -21.98 25.58
CA HIS A 80 -11.01 -21.00 26.26
C HIS A 80 -11.63 -21.65 27.50
N GLY A 81 -12.66 -21.04 28.10
CA GLY A 81 -13.46 -21.68 29.14
C GLY A 81 -12.80 -21.83 30.52
N GLU A 82 -13.57 -22.43 31.44
CA GLU A 82 -13.17 -22.74 32.83
C GLU A 82 -12.65 -24.20 32.97
N GLU A 83 -12.90 -25.00 31.95
CA GLU A 83 -12.54 -26.40 31.71
C GLU A 83 -11.08 -26.80 31.75
N SER A 84 -10.17 -25.83 31.82
CA SER A 84 -8.74 -26.12 31.74
C SER A 84 -8.11 -25.92 33.12
N PRO A 85 -8.42 -26.72 34.17
CA PRO A 85 -7.51 -26.75 35.30
C PRO A 85 -6.12 -27.17 34.80
N PRO A 86 -5.04 -26.83 35.50
CA PRO A 86 -3.69 -27.19 35.07
C PRO A 86 -3.51 -28.67 34.71
N GLU A 87 -4.29 -29.54 35.36
CA GLU A 87 -4.39 -30.98 35.09
C GLU A 87 -4.77 -31.28 33.64
N TYR A 88 -5.77 -30.60 33.06
CA TYR A 88 -6.18 -30.80 31.66
C TYR A 88 -5.04 -30.47 30.68
N CYS A 89 -4.33 -29.36 30.91
CA CYS A 89 -3.17 -28.99 30.10
C CYS A 89 -2.03 -30.01 30.26
N ASN A 90 -1.84 -30.53 31.48
CA ASN A 90 -0.83 -31.55 31.75
C ASN A 90 -1.18 -32.89 31.06
N ASP A 91 -2.45 -33.28 31.07
CA ASP A 91 -2.93 -34.50 30.42
C ASP A 91 -2.77 -34.42 28.89
N LEU A 92 -3.11 -33.27 28.28
CA LEU A 92 -2.81 -33.01 26.86
C LEU A 92 -1.32 -33.16 26.56
N LYS A 93 -0.45 -32.62 27.42
CA LYS A 93 1.01 -32.69 27.26
C LYS A 93 1.54 -34.11 27.44
N ASN A 94 1.01 -34.87 28.39
CA ASN A 94 1.41 -36.26 28.64
C ASN A 94 1.00 -37.18 27.48
N ARG A 95 -0.14 -36.90 26.84
CA ARG A 95 -0.64 -37.64 25.67
C ARG A 95 -0.06 -37.16 24.35
N GLN A 96 0.88 -36.22 24.36
CA GLN A 96 1.54 -35.72 23.17
C GLN A 96 2.30 -36.81 22.40
N ALA A 97 2.80 -37.84 23.09
CA ALA A 97 3.43 -39.00 22.46
C ALA A 97 2.49 -39.81 21.55
N GLU A 98 1.17 -39.67 21.71
CA GLU A 98 0.15 -40.30 20.85
C GLU A 98 -0.13 -39.50 19.56
N LEU A 99 0.48 -38.32 19.41
CA LEU A 99 0.22 -37.39 18.33
C LEU A 99 1.33 -37.43 17.27
N VAL A 100 0.97 -37.25 16.00
CA VAL A 100 1.91 -37.26 14.86
C VAL A 100 2.82 -36.03 14.82
N SER A 101 2.47 -34.96 15.55
CA SER A 101 3.21 -33.69 15.55
C SER A 101 4.32 -33.66 16.60
N ALA A 102 5.54 -33.31 16.18
CA ALA A 102 6.75 -33.32 17.02
C ALA A 102 6.71 -32.38 18.24
N SER A 103 5.82 -31.38 18.26
CA SER A 103 5.63 -30.48 19.41
C SER A 103 4.24 -29.82 19.37
N LEU A 104 3.33 -30.21 20.28
CA LEU A 104 2.03 -29.54 20.42
C LEU A 104 2.18 -28.30 21.32
N GLU A 105 1.76 -27.14 20.83
CA GLU A 105 1.76 -25.91 21.63
C GLU A 105 0.41 -25.68 22.32
N ILE A 106 0.44 -25.46 23.63
CA ILE A 106 -0.78 -25.19 24.43
C ILE A 106 -0.87 -23.69 24.74
N ILE A 107 -1.96 -23.07 24.30
CA ILE A 107 -2.26 -21.65 24.49
C ILE A 107 -3.47 -21.52 25.43
N LYS A 108 -3.26 -21.00 26.65
CA LYS A 108 -4.37 -20.75 27.60
C LYS A 108 -4.87 -19.30 27.48
N VAL A 109 -6.18 -19.15 27.30
CA VAL A 109 -6.83 -17.84 27.15
C VAL A 109 -7.27 -17.28 28.50
N PHE A 110 -6.97 -16.00 28.73
CA PHE A 110 -7.45 -15.22 29.87
C PHE A 110 -8.16 -13.96 29.39
N SER A 111 -9.38 -13.73 29.89
CA SER A 111 -10.13 -12.52 29.58
C SER A 111 -9.69 -11.35 30.45
N ILE A 112 -9.23 -10.27 29.82
CA ILE A 112 -8.80 -9.03 30.45
C ILE A 112 -9.82 -7.91 30.24
N LYS A 113 -9.89 -7.00 31.23
CA LYS A 113 -10.60 -5.72 31.20
C LYS A 113 -9.62 -4.59 31.59
N ASN A 114 -10.09 -3.53 32.25
CA ASN A 114 -9.24 -2.42 32.69
C ASN A 114 -8.27 -2.82 33.82
N GLU A 115 -8.55 -3.91 34.53
CA GLU A 115 -7.69 -4.49 35.57
C GLU A 115 -7.66 -6.01 35.38
N PHE A 116 -6.53 -6.63 35.73
CA PHE A 116 -6.36 -8.08 35.68
C PHE A 116 -5.53 -8.57 36.86
N ASN A 117 -6.03 -9.62 37.52
CA ASN A 117 -5.30 -10.28 38.60
C ASN A 117 -4.39 -11.36 38.02
N PHE A 118 -3.08 -11.09 37.93
CA PHE A 118 -2.10 -12.04 37.37
C PHE A 118 -1.85 -13.29 38.23
N GLU A 119 -2.35 -13.34 39.47
CA GLU A 119 -2.23 -14.53 40.32
C GLU A 119 -2.89 -15.78 39.70
N VAL A 120 -3.91 -15.57 38.85
CA VAL A 120 -4.59 -16.67 38.14
C VAL A 120 -3.69 -17.38 37.12
N LEU A 121 -2.54 -16.79 36.76
CA LEU A 121 -1.59 -17.39 35.82
C LEU A 121 -0.72 -18.46 36.48
N LYS A 122 -0.43 -18.34 37.79
CA LYS A 122 0.53 -19.21 38.52
C LYS A 122 0.30 -20.70 38.31
N PRO A 123 -0.95 -21.22 38.36
CA PRO A 123 -1.19 -22.65 38.16
C PRO A 123 -0.86 -23.13 36.74
N TYR A 124 -0.87 -22.22 35.77
CA TYR A 124 -0.68 -22.52 34.35
C TYR A 124 0.77 -22.40 33.86
N GLU A 125 1.64 -21.75 34.65
CA GLU A 125 3.03 -21.47 34.29
C GLU A 125 3.83 -22.72 33.88
N ALA A 126 3.57 -23.87 34.51
CA ALA A 126 4.30 -25.10 34.22
C ALA A 126 3.68 -25.93 33.08
N VAL A 127 2.41 -25.70 32.74
CA VAL A 127 1.60 -26.63 31.95
C VAL A 127 1.21 -26.12 30.56
N CYS A 128 1.23 -24.80 30.31
CA CYS A 128 1.01 -24.25 28.98
C CYS A 128 2.28 -23.58 28.42
N ASP A 129 2.37 -23.48 27.10
CA ASP A 129 3.52 -22.85 26.43
C ASP A 129 3.32 -21.34 26.30
N TYR A 130 2.08 -20.92 26.05
CA TYR A 130 1.73 -19.51 25.86
C TYR A 130 0.46 -19.12 26.62
N PHE A 131 0.38 -17.85 26.99
CA PHE A 131 -0.90 -17.24 27.37
C PHE A 131 -1.50 -16.49 26.18
N LEU A 132 -2.80 -16.25 26.21
CA LEU A 132 -3.48 -15.34 25.29
C LEU A 132 -4.40 -14.43 26.08
N PHE A 133 -4.18 -13.12 25.94
CA PHE A 133 -5.02 -12.13 26.60
C PHE A 133 -6.05 -11.61 25.61
N ASP A 134 -7.34 -11.85 25.90
CA ASP A 134 -8.47 -11.43 25.07
C ASP A 134 -9.39 -10.48 25.85
N THR A 135 -10.13 -9.65 25.12
CA THR A 135 -11.12 -8.71 25.65
C THR A 135 -12.39 -9.42 26.11
N LYS A 136 -12.86 -9.16 27.33
CA LYS A 136 -14.06 -9.83 27.87
C LYS A 136 -15.35 -9.40 27.14
N GLY A 137 -15.85 -10.26 26.26
CA GLY A 137 -17.19 -10.18 25.65
C GLY A 137 -18.30 -10.90 26.45
N LYS A 138 -19.57 -10.76 26.04
CA LYS A 138 -20.74 -11.51 26.59
C LYS A 138 -20.70 -13.01 26.25
N HIS A 139 -19.95 -13.42 25.22
CA HIS A 139 -19.72 -14.80 24.79
C HIS A 139 -18.24 -15.00 24.40
N PRO A 140 -17.67 -16.22 24.51
CA PRO A 140 -16.33 -16.52 23.99
C PRO A 140 -16.30 -16.33 22.47
N GLY A 141 -15.49 -15.39 21.98
CA GLY A 141 -15.39 -15.06 20.55
C GLY A 141 -15.50 -13.58 20.22
N GLY A 142 -14.42 -12.81 20.45
CA GLY A 142 -14.06 -11.56 19.79
C GLY A 142 -15.16 -10.52 19.55
N ASN A 143 -15.40 -9.64 20.53
CA ASN A 143 -16.45 -8.60 20.49
C ASN A 143 -16.01 -7.23 19.93
N GLY A 144 -14.79 -7.08 19.43
CA GLY A 144 -14.36 -5.86 18.73
C GLY A 144 -14.12 -4.62 19.60
N TYR A 145 -14.06 -4.76 20.92
CA TYR A 145 -13.58 -3.73 21.86
C TYR A 145 -12.12 -3.97 22.19
N THR A 146 -11.31 -2.92 22.37
CA THR A 146 -9.94 -3.00 22.88
C THR A 146 -9.92 -2.67 24.38
N PHE A 147 -9.07 -3.34 25.16
CA PHE A 147 -8.75 -2.92 26.54
C PHE A 147 -7.45 -2.12 26.55
N ASP A 148 -7.18 -1.37 27.62
CA ASP A 148 -5.90 -0.67 27.75
C ASP A 148 -4.75 -1.68 27.91
N TRP A 149 -3.95 -1.86 26.85
CA TRP A 149 -2.82 -2.81 26.87
C TRP A 149 -1.73 -2.43 27.88
N ASN A 150 -1.76 -1.23 28.47
CA ASN A 150 -0.88 -0.86 29.56
C ASN A 150 -1.04 -1.72 30.80
N VAL A 151 -2.17 -2.42 30.98
CA VAL A 151 -2.34 -3.42 32.05
C VAL A 151 -1.24 -4.48 32.01
N LEU A 152 -0.74 -4.81 30.82
CA LEU A 152 0.35 -5.77 30.61
C LEU A 152 1.74 -5.22 30.97
N ASN A 153 1.89 -3.94 31.30
CA ASN A 153 3.17 -3.42 31.84
C ASN A 153 3.53 -4.10 33.18
N ASN A 154 2.52 -4.55 33.92
CA ASN A 154 2.68 -5.24 35.21
C ASN A 154 2.69 -6.76 35.07
N TYR A 155 2.86 -7.29 33.86
CA TYR A 155 2.89 -8.72 33.60
C TYR A 155 4.07 -9.37 34.37
N PRO A 156 3.81 -10.24 35.36
CA PRO A 156 4.83 -10.69 36.31
C PRO A 156 5.64 -11.91 35.82
N SER A 157 5.27 -12.48 34.67
CA SER A 157 5.85 -13.71 34.15
C SER A 157 6.80 -13.44 32.98
N THR A 158 7.66 -14.42 32.69
CA THR A 158 8.50 -14.44 31.49
C THR A 158 7.90 -15.27 30.36
N LYS A 159 6.75 -15.93 30.61
CA LYS A 159 6.10 -16.78 29.60
C LYS A 159 5.63 -15.91 28.42
N PRO A 160 5.89 -16.31 27.16
CA PRO A 160 5.43 -15.53 26.03
C PRO A 160 3.91 -15.58 25.89
N PHE A 161 3.32 -14.50 25.39
CA PHE A 161 1.86 -14.40 25.25
C PHE A 161 1.42 -13.88 23.89
N PHE A 162 0.16 -14.19 23.54
CA PHE A 162 -0.56 -13.66 22.39
C PHE A 162 -1.40 -12.49 22.85
N LEU A 163 -1.36 -11.40 22.09
CA LEU A 163 -2.26 -10.27 22.29
C LEU A 163 -3.46 -10.41 21.35
N SER A 164 -4.66 -10.46 21.90
CA SER A 164 -5.92 -10.57 21.17
C SER A 164 -6.93 -9.54 21.68
N GLY A 165 -8.02 -9.38 20.93
CA GLY A 165 -9.14 -8.56 21.33
C GLY A 165 -9.15 -7.18 20.68
N GLY A 166 -10.13 -6.98 19.79
CA GLY A 166 -10.40 -5.68 19.17
C GLY A 166 -9.35 -5.17 18.18
N ILE A 167 -8.24 -5.89 17.98
CA ILE A 167 -7.19 -5.51 17.01
C ILE A 167 -7.77 -5.53 15.60
N GLY A 168 -7.93 -4.34 15.02
CA GLY A 168 -8.28 -4.12 13.64
C GLY A 168 -7.25 -3.24 12.94
N PHE A 169 -7.65 -2.74 11.77
CA PHE A 169 -6.81 -1.86 10.98
C PHE A 169 -6.55 -0.51 11.67
N ASP A 170 -7.55 0.03 12.38
CA ASP A 170 -7.44 1.32 13.06
C ASP A 170 -6.48 1.28 14.27
N GLU A 171 -6.22 0.08 14.81
CA GLU A 171 -5.35 -0.12 15.96
C GLU A 171 -3.86 -0.27 15.60
N ILE A 172 -3.46 -0.23 14.32
CA ILE A 172 -2.06 -0.45 13.91
C ILE A 172 -1.08 0.46 14.66
N GLU A 173 -1.39 1.75 14.79
CA GLU A 173 -0.51 2.69 15.50
C GLU A 173 -0.47 2.43 17.01
N ALA A 174 -1.59 1.97 17.59
CA ALA A 174 -1.59 1.49 18.97
C ALA A 174 -0.69 0.25 19.10
N VAL A 175 -0.76 -0.68 18.15
CA VAL A 175 0.08 -1.90 18.14
C VAL A 175 1.55 -1.53 18.02
N LYS A 176 1.93 -0.61 17.14
CA LYS A 176 3.31 -0.11 17.02
C LYS A 176 3.80 0.56 18.30
N LYS A 177 2.96 1.38 18.95
CA LYS A 177 3.29 1.98 20.26
C LYS A 177 3.46 0.91 21.33
N PHE A 178 2.60 -0.11 21.34
CA PHE A 178 2.72 -1.25 22.24
C PHE A 178 4.00 -2.05 22.00
N GLN A 179 4.38 -2.31 20.74
CA GLN A 179 5.64 -2.97 20.38
C GLN A 179 6.89 -2.22 20.87
N GLN A 180 6.77 -0.90 21.12
CA GLN A 180 7.84 -0.08 21.69
C GLN A 180 7.78 0.00 23.22
N SER A 181 6.69 -0.47 23.85
CA SER A 181 6.49 -0.42 25.28
C SER A 181 7.08 -1.64 26.00
N THR A 182 7.30 -1.50 27.30
CA THR A 182 7.75 -2.59 28.18
C THR A 182 6.78 -3.76 28.22
N ALA A 183 5.47 -3.51 28.07
CA ALA A 183 4.45 -4.55 28.03
C ALA A 183 4.64 -5.55 26.89
N SER A 184 5.22 -5.13 25.76
CA SER A 184 5.44 -6.03 24.61
C SER A 184 6.62 -6.98 24.75
N LYS A 185 7.43 -6.86 25.82
CA LYS A 185 8.67 -7.63 26.00
C LYS A 185 8.49 -9.14 25.80
N TYR A 186 7.37 -9.69 26.28
CA TYR A 186 7.03 -11.11 26.14
C TYR A 186 5.85 -11.34 25.17
N CYS A 187 5.42 -10.32 24.44
CA CYS A 187 4.41 -10.48 23.40
C CYS A 187 5.02 -11.23 22.21
N TYR A 188 4.53 -12.44 21.97
CA TYR A 188 5.04 -13.35 20.95
C TYR A 188 4.30 -13.20 19.63
N ALA A 189 2.98 -13.08 19.67
CA ALA A 189 2.17 -12.94 18.47
C ALA A 189 0.94 -12.06 18.69
N LEU A 190 0.44 -11.48 17.60
CA LEU A 190 -0.89 -10.86 17.56
C LEU A 190 -1.90 -11.87 17.04
N ASP A 191 -3.04 -11.94 17.70
CA ASP A 191 -4.17 -12.77 17.29
C ASP A 191 -5.30 -11.86 16.77
N VAL A 192 -5.57 -11.96 15.47
CA VAL A 192 -6.59 -11.14 14.79
C VAL A 192 -7.75 -12.01 14.32
N ASN A 193 -8.97 -11.47 14.37
CA ASN A 193 -10.18 -12.22 14.02
C ASN A 193 -11.26 -11.34 13.36
N SER A 194 -12.21 -10.82 14.14
CA SER A 194 -13.49 -10.28 13.63
C SER A 194 -13.39 -8.95 12.90
N LYS A 195 -12.35 -8.15 13.16
CA LYS A 195 -12.10 -6.88 12.47
C LYS A 195 -11.58 -7.05 11.03
N PHE A 196 -11.29 -8.28 10.63
CA PHE A 196 -10.76 -8.63 9.31
C PHE A 196 -11.72 -9.54 8.53
N GLU A 197 -13.01 -9.46 8.82
CA GLU A 197 -14.06 -10.29 8.22
C GLU A 197 -14.98 -9.47 7.31
N ILE A 198 -15.38 -10.06 6.18
CA ILE A 198 -16.52 -9.59 5.37
C ILE A 198 -17.83 -10.06 6.03
N GLU A 199 -17.84 -11.33 6.41
CA GLU A 199 -18.87 -11.97 7.23
C GLU A 199 -18.20 -12.97 8.20
N PRO A 200 -18.86 -13.43 9.28
CA PRO A 200 -18.25 -14.33 10.25
C PRO A 200 -17.64 -15.57 9.59
N GLY A 201 -16.32 -15.75 9.69
CA GLY A 201 -15.60 -16.86 9.08
C GLY A 201 -15.01 -16.61 7.69
N LEU A 202 -15.42 -15.53 7.00
CA LEU A 202 -14.90 -15.09 5.70
C LEU A 202 -14.01 -13.86 5.88
N LYS A 203 -12.70 -14.04 5.73
CA LYS A 203 -11.70 -12.99 5.91
C LYS A 203 -11.59 -12.10 4.69
N ASN A 204 -11.47 -10.79 4.93
CA ASN A 204 -11.12 -9.82 3.90
C ASN A 204 -9.60 -9.88 3.66
N ILE A 205 -9.21 -10.45 2.53
CA ILE A 205 -7.81 -10.68 2.16
C ILE A 205 -7.04 -9.38 1.97
N GLU A 206 -7.65 -8.39 1.32
CA GLU A 206 -7.03 -7.08 1.08
C GLU A 206 -6.74 -6.39 2.40
N LEU A 207 -7.70 -6.37 3.32
CA LEU A 207 -7.55 -5.75 4.63
C LEU A 207 -6.46 -6.44 5.48
N LEU A 208 -6.37 -7.77 5.43
CA LEU A 208 -5.30 -8.53 6.09
C LEU A 208 -3.93 -8.27 5.46
N LYS A 209 -3.86 -8.19 4.13
CA LYS A 209 -2.64 -7.89 3.39
C LYS A 209 -2.12 -6.49 3.74
N ASP A 210 -3.02 -5.50 3.79
CA ASP A 210 -2.67 -4.14 4.15
C ASP A 210 -2.25 -4.03 5.62
N PHE A 211 -2.95 -4.72 6.52
CA PHE A 211 -2.56 -4.79 7.93
C PHE A 211 -1.16 -5.40 8.11
N LYS A 212 -0.90 -6.56 7.48
CA LYS A 212 0.42 -7.21 7.53
C LYS A 212 1.50 -6.29 6.95
N THR A 213 1.20 -5.59 5.85
CA THR A 213 2.13 -4.66 5.22
C THR A 213 2.47 -3.49 6.14
N ASN A 214 1.46 -2.79 6.67
CA ASN A 214 1.66 -1.62 7.52
C ASN A 214 2.29 -1.93 8.88
N LEU A 215 2.07 -3.14 9.40
CA LEU A 215 2.61 -3.55 10.69
C LEU A 215 4.06 -4.04 10.59
N PHE A 216 4.39 -4.82 9.55
CA PHE A 216 5.69 -5.49 9.44
C PHE A 216 6.66 -4.87 8.43
N PHE A 217 6.19 -4.02 7.50
CA PHE A 217 7.06 -3.30 6.57
C PHE A 217 7.20 -1.85 6.98
N HIS A 218 8.43 -1.44 7.31
CA HIS A 218 8.76 -0.05 7.61
C HIS A 218 8.81 0.75 6.30
N ALA A 219 7.73 1.45 5.96
CA ALA A 219 7.84 2.63 5.12
C ALA A 219 8.49 3.74 5.98
N ASN A 220 9.75 4.05 5.70
CA ASN A 220 10.47 5.18 6.28
C ASN A 220 9.80 6.51 5.91
N HIS A 221 8.75 6.93 6.61
CA HIS A 221 8.30 8.34 6.59
C HIS A 221 7.82 8.75 7.98
N GLY A 222 8.54 9.71 8.57
CA GLY A 222 8.28 10.25 9.89
C GLY A 222 6.99 11.05 9.99
N THR A 223 6.31 10.84 11.11
CA THR A 223 5.40 11.72 11.85
C THR A 223 4.92 13.01 11.17
N ASP A 224 3.65 13.04 10.78
CA ASP A 224 2.79 14.20 11.02
C ASP A 224 1.33 13.74 11.22
N SER A 225 0.80 13.99 12.42
CA SER A 225 -0.43 13.40 12.97
C SER A 225 -1.69 14.22 12.65
N ASN A 226 -2.02 14.42 11.37
CA ASN A 226 -3.26 15.11 10.98
C ASN A 226 -3.88 14.66 9.63
N LEU A 227 -3.61 13.44 9.16
CA LEU A 227 -4.04 12.96 7.83
C LEU A 227 -4.94 11.70 7.85
N ASN A 228 -5.63 11.40 8.95
CA ASN A 228 -6.54 10.25 9.02
C ASN A 228 -7.93 10.57 8.48
N LYS A 229 -8.01 10.81 7.17
CA LYS A 229 -9.25 10.74 6.40
C LYS A 229 -8.93 10.03 5.07
N HIS A 230 -9.34 8.76 4.97
CA HIS A 230 -9.22 7.90 3.79
C HIS A 230 -7.79 7.81 3.20
N MET A 231 -7.00 6.81 3.62
CA MET A 231 -5.97 6.28 2.72
C MET A 231 -6.66 5.37 1.70
N GLU A 232 -7.40 5.99 0.77
CA GLU A 232 -7.60 5.40 -0.54
C GLU A 232 -6.22 5.01 -1.07
N ASN A 233 -6.11 3.87 -1.75
CA ASN A 233 -4.93 3.55 -2.50
C ASN A 233 -4.72 4.70 -3.51
N TYR A 234 -3.81 5.64 -3.23
CA TYR A 234 -3.52 6.78 -4.11
C TYR A 234 -2.79 6.34 -5.39
N ASN A 235 -2.66 5.03 -5.60
CA ASN A 235 -2.19 4.47 -6.84
C ASN A 235 -3.37 4.29 -7.81
N VAL A 236 -3.08 4.54 -9.08
CA VAL A 236 -4.02 4.31 -10.15
C VAL A 236 -4.42 2.84 -10.22
N ASN A 237 -5.72 2.55 -10.37
CA ASN A 237 -6.19 1.19 -10.67
C ASN A 237 -5.97 0.83 -12.15
N GLU A 238 -6.21 -0.43 -12.53
CA GLU A 238 -5.99 -0.90 -13.91
C GLU A 238 -6.79 -0.14 -14.98
N LYS A 239 -7.93 0.46 -14.59
CA LYS A 239 -8.80 1.25 -15.45
C LYS A 239 -8.40 2.73 -15.50
N GLY A 240 -7.37 3.14 -14.78
CA GLY A 240 -6.89 4.52 -14.78
C GLY A 240 -7.51 5.43 -13.73
N TYR A 241 -8.21 4.89 -12.72
CA TYR A 241 -8.87 5.68 -11.67
C TYR A 241 -8.05 5.76 -10.37
N TYR A 242 -8.09 6.94 -9.75
CA TYR A 242 -7.67 7.24 -8.39
C TYR A 242 -8.93 7.45 -7.55
N GLY A 243 -9.36 6.42 -6.84
CA GLY A 243 -10.70 6.41 -6.24
C GLY A 243 -11.77 6.56 -7.33
N GLU A 244 -12.54 7.64 -7.27
CA GLU A 244 -13.59 7.96 -8.25
C GLU A 244 -13.10 8.83 -9.43
N PHE A 245 -11.88 9.37 -9.36
CA PHE A 245 -11.35 10.34 -10.34
C PHE A 245 -10.43 9.67 -11.36
N GLY A 246 -10.41 10.17 -12.60
CA GLY A 246 -9.50 9.67 -13.65
C GLY A 246 -10.24 8.90 -14.75
N GLY A 247 -9.69 7.76 -15.16
CA GLY A 247 -10.16 7.00 -16.32
C GLY A 247 -9.71 7.59 -17.65
N ALA A 248 -10.27 7.10 -18.75
CA ALA A 248 -9.97 7.55 -20.10
C ALA A 248 -11.27 7.88 -20.86
N PHE A 249 -11.72 9.14 -20.75
CA PHE A 249 -12.88 9.65 -21.47
C PHE A 249 -12.43 10.34 -22.76
N ILE A 250 -12.22 9.55 -23.81
CA ILE A 250 -11.69 10.02 -25.10
C ILE A 250 -12.64 9.65 -26.24
N PRO A 251 -12.62 10.40 -27.36
CA PRO A 251 -13.26 9.96 -28.59
C PRO A 251 -12.64 8.66 -29.12
N GLU A 252 -13.46 7.84 -29.79
CA GLU A 252 -13.04 6.56 -30.39
C GLU A 252 -11.79 6.69 -31.27
N MET A 253 -11.67 7.80 -32.01
CA MET A 253 -10.54 8.06 -32.91
C MET A 253 -9.19 8.17 -32.18
N LEU A 254 -9.17 8.48 -30.89
CA LEU A 254 -7.95 8.53 -30.08
C LEU A 254 -7.64 7.22 -29.35
N TYR A 255 -8.61 6.30 -29.30
CA TYR A 255 -8.48 5.05 -28.56
C TYR A 255 -7.23 4.26 -28.95
N PRO A 256 -6.89 4.06 -30.24
CA PRO A 256 -5.70 3.30 -30.62
C PRO A 256 -4.40 3.91 -30.08
N ASN A 257 -4.25 5.23 -30.14
CA ASN A 257 -3.03 5.92 -29.72
C ASN A 257 -2.87 5.89 -28.19
N VAL A 258 -3.98 6.08 -27.46
CA VAL A 258 -3.97 6.06 -25.99
C VAL A 258 -3.76 4.63 -25.49
N GLU A 259 -4.36 3.63 -26.15
CA GLU A 259 -4.22 2.23 -25.80
C GLU A 259 -2.80 1.71 -26.08
N GLU A 260 -2.18 2.09 -27.21
CA GLU A 260 -0.77 1.80 -27.49
C GLU A 260 0.13 2.33 -26.36
N LEU A 261 -0.08 3.58 -25.95
CA LEU A 261 0.67 4.16 -24.83
C LEU A 261 0.40 3.40 -23.52
N ARG A 262 -0.87 3.08 -23.21
CA ARG A 262 -1.28 2.38 -21.98
C ARG A 262 -0.63 1.00 -21.87
N GLN A 263 -0.57 0.25 -22.95
CA GLN A 263 0.00 -1.10 -22.94
C GLN A 263 1.53 -1.13 -22.82
N ASN A 264 2.20 -0.04 -23.21
CA ASN A 264 3.65 0.01 -23.32
C ASN A 264 4.33 0.85 -22.24
N TYR A 265 3.70 1.91 -21.70
CA TYR A 265 4.41 2.87 -20.84
C TYR A 265 5.06 2.22 -19.60
N LEU A 266 4.37 1.33 -18.88
CA LEU A 266 4.96 0.63 -17.73
C LEU A 266 6.10 -0.30 -18.12
N LYS A 267 5.97 -0.99 -19.25
CA LYS A 267 6.99 -1.92 -19.75
C LYS A 267 8.26 -1.15 -20.10
N VAL A 268 8.12 -0.11 -20.92
CA VAL A 268 9.23 0.76 -21.34
C VAL A 268 9.88 1.44 -20.13
N MET A 269 9.09 1.96 -19.18
CA MET A 269 9.63 2.57 -17.96
C MET A 269 10.35 1.57 -17.05
N ALA A 270 10.00 0.28 -17.11
CA ALA A 270 10.65 -0.75 -16.33
C ALA A 270 11.99 -1.21 -16.93
N GLU A 271 12.22 -0.98 -18.24
CA GLU A 271 13.44 -1.37 -18.94
C GLU A 271 14.69 -0.77 -18.28
N PRO A 272 15.74 -1.58 -18.02
CA PRO A 272 16.98 -1.09 -17.42
C PRO A 272 17.65 0.02 -18.25
N ASP A 273 17.65 -0.13 -19.58
CA ASP A 273 18.26 0.85 -20.48
C ASP A 273 17.51 2.18 -20.48
N PHE A 274 16.16 2.14 -20.39
CA PHE A 274 15.35 3.35 -20.27
C PHE A 274 15.67 4.10 -18.99
N LYS A 275 15.70 3.40 -17.84
CA LYS A 275 16.03 4.02 -16.55
C LYS A 275 17.42 4.64 -16.56
N LYS A 276 18.39 3.93 -17.12
CA LYS A 276 19.77 4.42 -17.25
C LYS A 276 19.85 5.68 -18.11
N GLU A 277 19.21 5.69 -19.27
CA GLU A 277 19.18 6.86 -20.17
C GLU A 277 18.44 8.04 -19.52
N PHE A 278 17.31 7.78 -18.87
CA PHE A 278 16.52 8.77 -18.15
C PHE A 278 17.31 9.40 -16.99
N ASP A 279 17.89 8.59 -16.11
CA ASP A 279 18.67 9.06 -14.96
C ASP A 279 19.92 9.83 -15.40
N GLN A 280 20.57 9.39 -16.49
CA GLN A 280 21.72 10.09 -17.07
C GLN A 280 21.33 11.49 -17.57
N LEU A 281 20.23 11.61 -18.32
CA LEU A 281 19.73 12.90 -18.81
C LEU A 281 19.27 13.80 -17.66
N LEU A 282 18.61 13.25 -16.65
CA LEU A 282 18.24 14.00 -15.45
C LEU A 282 19.47 14.56 -14.72
N LYS A 283 20.55 13.80 -14.64
CA LYS A 283 21.79 14.24 -13.98
C LYS A 283 22.57 15.24 -14.83
N ASP A 284 22.93 14.87 -16.06
CA ASP A 284 23.91 15.59 -16.86
C ASP A 284 23.30 16.72 -17.70
N TYR A 285 22.04 16.55 -18.14
CA TYR A 285 21.37 17.54 -18.99
C TYR A 285 20.43 18.45 -18.19
N VAL A 286 19.64 17.89 -17.28
CA VAL A 286 18.70 18.67 -16.44
C VAL A 286 19.40 19.32 -15.24
N GLY A 287 20.42 18.67 -14.66
CA GLY A 287 21.16 19.15 -13.49
C GLY A 287 20.60 18.67 -12.15
N ARG A 288 19.96 17.49 -12.10
CA ARG A 288 19.46 16.89 -10.86
C ARG A 288 20.59 16.23 -10.04
N PRO A 289 20.46 16.14 -8.70
CA PRO A 289 19.33 16.58 -7.89
C PRO A 289 19.32 18.09 -7.63
N SER A 290 18.13 18.72 -7.69
CA SER A 290 17.97 20.11 -7.29
C SER A 290 18.14 20.27 -5.76
N PRO A 291 18.79 21.34 -5.29
CA PRO A 291 19.05 21.54 -3.87
C PRO A 291 17.76 21.87 -3.08
N LEU A 292 17.76 21.51 -1.80
CA LEU A 292 16.76 21.92 -0.83
C LEU A 292 17.34 23.07 0.02
N TYR A 293 16.93 24.31 -0.29
CA TYR A 293 17.53 25.51 0.29
C TYR A 293 16.76 25.99 1.52
N PHE A 294 17.43 26.11 2.68
CA PHE A 294 16.84 26.69 3.88
C PHE A 294 16.74 28.22 3.77
N ALA A 295 15.52 28.74 3.63
CA ALA A 295 15.27 30.16 3.44
C ALA A 295 15.23 30.90 4.80
N LYS A 296 16.41 31.22 5.35
CA LYS A 296 16.57 31.85 6.68
C LYS A 296 15.69 33.10 6.88
N ARG A 297 15.75 34.06 5.94
CA ARG A 297 14.98 35.32 6.03
C ARG A 297 13.46 35.12 6.01
N LEU A 298 12.97 34.18 5.19
CA LEU A 298 11.55 33.83 5.18
C LEU A 298 11.16 33.12 6.48
N SER A 299 12.04 32.24 6.96
CA SER A 299 11.81 31.49 8.20
C SER A 299 11.71 32.40 9.42
N GLU A 300 12.59 33.41 9.51
CA GLU A 300 12.54 34.45 10.55
C GLU A 300 11.25 35.29 10.45
N LYS A 301 10.84 35.68 9.24
CA LYS A 301 9.64 36.49 9.02
C LYS A 301 8.35 35.78 9.45
N TYR A 302 8.24 34.48 9.16
CA TYR A 302 7.02 33.70 9.41
C TYR A 302 7.12 32.79 10.65
N ASN A 303 8.21 32.90 11.42
CA ASN A 303 8.48 32.10 12.61
C ASN A 303 8.27 30.58 12.39
N THR A 304 8.70 30.07 11.25
CA THR A 304 8.58 28.65 10.86
C THR A 304 9.73 28.26 9.94
N LYS A 305 10.10 26.98 9.86
CA LYS A 305 11.21 26.53 9.01
C LYS A 305 10.74 26.42 7.56
N ILE A 306 11.18 27.32 6.69
CA ILE A 306 10.84 27.32 5.26
C ILE A 306 12.02 26.80 4.44
N TYR A 307 11.79 25.72 3.70
CA TYR A 307 12.73 25.18 2.72
C TYR A 307 12.17 25.35 1.30
N LEU A 308 13.05 25.70 0.36
CA LEU A 308 12.72 25.84 -1.05
C LEU A 308 13.34 24.67 -1.81
N LYS A 309 12.50 23.81 -2.41
CA LYS A 309 12.96 22.79 -3.37
C LYS A 309 13.22 23.47 -4.71
N ARG A 310 14.50 23.63 -5.07
CA ARG A 310 14.97 24.54 -6.13
C ARG A 310 14.82 23.99 -7.55
N GLU A 311 13.61 23.57 -7.94
CA GLU A 311 13.31 23.14 -9.33
C GLU A 311 13.44 24.28 -10.35
N ASP A 312 13.54 25.53 -9.89
CA ASP A 312 13.88 26.69 -10.72
C ASP A 312 15.29 26.63 -11.31
N LEU A 313 16.19 25.83 -10.73
CA LEU A 313 17.56 25.64 -11.20
C LEU A 313 17.69 24.54 -12.26
N ASN A 314 16.63 23.78 -12.52
CA ASN A 314 16.64 22.79 -13.58
C ASN A 314 16.88 23.47 -14.92
N HIS A 315 17.48 22.76 -15.88
CA HIS A 315 17.53 23.22 -17.26
C HIS A 315 16.13 23.59 -17.77
N THR A 316 16.04 24.65 -18.58
CA THR A 316 14.80 25.38 -18.94
C THR A 316 14.11 26.20 -17.83
N GLY A 317 14.49 26.02 -16.56
CA GLY A 317 14.06 26.85 -15.42
C GLY A 317 12.79 26.40 -14.71
N ALA A 318 12.35 25.15 -14.89
CA ALA A 318 11.16 24.60 -14.24
C ALA A 318 11.20 23.07 -14.12
N HIS A 319 10.33 22.51 -13.27
CA HIS A 319 10.14 21.05 -13.11
C HIS A 319 9.63 20.34 -14.38
N LYS A 320 9.07 21.08 -15.35
CA LYS A 320 8.44 20.51 -16.56
C LYS A 320 9.40 19.68 -17.41
N ILE A 321 10.70 20.00 -17.37
CA ILE A 321 11.74 19.29 -18.12
C ILE A 321 11.86 17.81 -17.68
N ASN A 322 11.57 17.48 -16.42
CA ASN A 322 11.64 16.11 -15.92
C ASN A 322 10.64 15.21 -16.68
N ASN A 323 9.41 15.71 -16.79
CA ASN A 323 8.33 15.06 -17.53
C ASN A 323 8.61 14.98 -19.04
N THR A 324 9.08 16.07 -19.65
CA THR A 324 9.33 16.07 -21.11
C THR A 324 10.48 15.14 -21.49
N ILE A 325 11.51 14.98 -20.66
CA ILE A 325 12.57 13.97 -20.86
C ILE A 325 11.99 12.55 -20.80
N GLY A 326 11.12 12.25 -19.83
CA GLY A 326 10.48 10.93 -19.75
C GLY A 326 9.61 10.62 -20.97
N GLN A 327 8.78 11.58 -21.38
CA GLN A 327 7.87 11.40 -22.53
C GLN A 327 8.59 11.41 -23.88
N ILE A 328 9.68 12.16 -24.06
CA ILE A 328 10.43 12.11 -25.33
C ILE A 328 11.13 10.77 -25.51
N LEU A 329 11.67 10.19 -24.43
CA LEU A 329 12.25 8.85 -24.45
C LEU A 329 11.18 7.79 -24.76
N MET A 330 9.98 7.95 -24.17
CA MET A 330 8.83 7.10 -24.49
C MET A 330 8.47 7.20 -25.97
N ALA A 331 8.35 8.41 -26.52
CA ALA A 331 8.05 8.63 -27.94
C ALA A 331 9.06 7.95 -28.86
N LYS A 332 10.36 8.04 -28.53
CA LYS A 332 11.44 7.39 -29.28
C LYS A 332 11.34 5.86 -29.23
N ARG A 333 11.01 5.29 -28.07
CA ARG A 333 10.79 3.83 -27.90
C ARG A 333 9.56 3.34 -28.67
N LEU A 334 8.53 4.18 -28.78
CA LEU A 334 7.34 3.94 -29.59
C LEU A 334 7.56 4.26 -31.09
N GLY A 335 8.77 4.61 -31.51
CA GLY A 335 9.09 4.89 -32.92
C GLY A 335 8.44 6.14 -33.51
N LYS A 336 8.00 7.08 -32.66
CA LYS A 336 7.34 8.33 -33.10
C LYS A 336 8.40 9.34 -33.55
N THR A 337 8.18 9.98 -34.68
CA THR A 337 9.12 10.93 -35.30
C THR A 337 8.70 12.39 -35.15
N ARG A 338 7.44 12.62 -34.75
CA ARG A 338 6.82 13.93 -34.63
C ARG A 338 6.23 14.11 -33.24
N ILE A 339 6.46 15.28 -32.65
CA ILE A 339 6.03 15.61 -31.30
C ILE A 339 5.12 16.84 -31.36
N ILE A 340 3.99 16.73 -30.68
CA ILE A 340 3.09 17.86 -30.47
C ILE A 340 2.95 18.13 -28.98
N ALA A 341 2.71 19.39 -28.63
CA ALA A 341 2.37 19.80 -27.27
C ALA A 341 1.52 21.07 -27.30
N GLU A 342 0.88 21.38 -26.18
CA GLU A 342 0.15 22.62 -25.95
C GLU A 342 0.89 23.52 -24.96
N THR A 343 0.69 24.82 -25.00
CA THR A 343 1.21 25.69 -23.95
C THR A 343 0.39 26.96 -23.76
N GLY A 344 0.36 27.43 -22.51
CA GLY A 344 -0.23 28.72 -22.12
C GLY A 344 0.88 29.74 -21.89
N ALA A 345 1.46 29.76 -20.69
CA ALA A 345 2.56 30.66 -20.35
C ALA A 345 3.88 30.40 -21.14
N GLY A 346 3.99 29.27 -21.85
CA GLY A 346 5.14 28.94 -22.70
C GLY A 346 6.20 28.02 -22.09
N GLN A 347 6.21 27.83 -20.76
CA GLN A 347 7.23 27.00 -20.09
C GLN A 347 7.20 25.53 -20.52
N HIS A 348 6.00 24.95 -20.70
CA HIS A 348 5.88 23.58 -21.22
C HIS A 348 6.36 23.50 -22.67
N GLY A 349 5.96 24.45 -23.50
CA GLY A 349 6.40 24.51 -24.89
C GLY A 349 7.92 24.63 -25.04
N VAL A 350 8.58 25.45 -24.21
CA VAL A 350 10.05 25.56 -24.18
C VAL A 350 10.70 24.24 -23.75
N ALA A 351 10.16 23.58 -22.71
CA ALA A 351 10.68 22.28 -22.26
C ALA A 351 10.53 21.20 -23.34
N THR A 352 9.37 21.14 -24.03
CA THR A 352 9.13 20.21 -25.13
C THR A 352 10.05 20.50 -26.32
N ALA A 353 10.17 21.77 -26.73
CA ALA A 353 11.07 22.16 -27.82
C ALA A 353 12.54 21.80 -27.51
N THR A 354 12.96 21.98 -26.25
CA THR A 354 14.33 21.66 -25.79
C THR A 354 14.62 20.17 -25.94
N VAL A 355 13.71 19.30 -25.50
CA VAL A 355 13.92 17.85 -25.58
C VAL A 355 13.78 17.31 -27.01
N CYS A 356 12.94 17.94 -27.83
CA CYS A 356 12.84 17.58 -29.25
C CYS A 356 14.11 17.96 -30.00
N ALA A 357 14.68 19.13 -29.73
CA ALA A 357 15.97 19.55 -30.29
C ALA A 357 17.10 18.60 -29.87
N LEU A 358 17.11 18.15 -28.62
CA LEU A 358 18.07 17.15 -28.11
C LEU A 358 17.96 15.81 -28.86
N MET A 359 16.74 15.37 -29.14
CA MET A 359 16.47 14.05 -29.75
C MET A 359 16.39 14.07 -31.28
N GLY A 360 16.45 15.26 -31.91
CA GLY A 360 16.32 15.42 -33.36
C GLY A 360 14.92 15.10 -33.88
N LEU A 361 13.86 15.39 -33.11
CA LEU A 361 12.47 15.14 -33.47
C LEU A 361 11.74 16.42 -33.89
N GLU A 362 10.80 16.30 -34.82
CA GLU A 362 9.95 17.43 -35.22
C GLU A 362 9.08 17.87 -34.04
N CYS A 363 9.03 19.17 -33.74
CA CYS A 363 8.27 19.71 -32.62
C CYS A 363 7.27 20.78 -33.07
N ILE A 364 5.99 20.58 -32.75
CA ILE A 364 4.93 21.55 -32.97
C ILE A 364 4.27 21.87 -31.63
N VAL A 365 4.29 23.15 -31.25
CA VAL A 365 3.69 23.62 -30.00
C VAL A 365 2.48 24.50 -30.32
N TYR A 366 1.30 24.05 -29.92
CA TYR A 366 0.06 24.81 -30.01
C TYR A 366 -0.03 25.80 -28.85
N MET A 367 -0.36 27.06 -29.15
CA MET A 367 -0.45 28.11 -28.14
C MET A 367 -1.59 29.07 -28.49
N GLY A 368 -2.38 29.51 -27.51
CA GLY A 368 -3.46 30.46 -27.73
C GLY A 368 -2.95 31.76 -28.35
N GLU A 369 -3.65 32.32 -29.35
CA GLU A 369 -3.20 33.57 -30.00
C GLU A 369 -3.01 34.72 -28.98
N ILE A 370 -3.89 34.82 -27.99
CA ILE A 370 -3.79 35.82 -26.91
C ILE A 370 -2.56 35.56 -26.05
N ASP A 371 -2.30 34.28 -25.74
CA ASP A 371 -1.12 33.88 -24.96
C ASP A 371 0.17 34.13 -25.75
N ILE A 372 0.17 33.92 -27.07
CA ILE A 372 1.29 34.28 -27.96
C ILE A 372 1.53 35.78 -27.89
N ALA A 373 0.50 36.61 -28.04
CA ALA A 373 0.65 38.07 -27.99
C ALA A 373 1.15 38.55 -26.61
N ARG A 374 0.67 37.94 -25.52
CA ARG A 374 1.03 38.31 -24.14
C ARG A 374 2.42 37.82 -23.72
N GLN A 375 2.81 36.62 -24.15
CA GLN A 375 4.09 35.97 -23.83
C GLN A 375 5.13 36.15 -24.96
N ALA A 376 4.83 37.03 -25.93
CA ALA A 376 5.50 37.12 -27.22
C ALA A 376 7.04 37.23 -27.18
N PRO A 377 7.70 37.91 -26.22
CA PRO A 377 9.14 38.12 -26.38
C PRO A 377 10.03 36.93 -25.98
N PRO A 378 9.95 36.31 -24.77
CA PRO A 378 10.98 35.34 -24.38
C PRO A 378 10.65 33.89 -24.80
N ASN A 379 9.45 33.38 -24.50
CA ASN A 379 9.21 31.93 -24.61
C ASN A 379 8.90 31.50 -26.04
N VAL A 380 8.12 32.30 -26.79
CA VAL A 380 7.84 32.01 -28.22
C VAL A 380 9.12 32.08 -29.04
N ALA A 381 9.97 33.09 -28.80
CA ALA A 381 11.28 33.20 -29.45
C ALA A 381 12.18 32.01 -29.10
N ARG A 382 12.26 31.61 -27.82
CA ARG A 382 13.03 30.43 -27.39
C ARG A 382 12.57 29.15 -28.08
N MET A 383 11.26 28.91 -28.18
CA MET A 383 10.72 27.74 -28.89
C MET A 383 11.16 27.72 -30.36
N LYS A 384 11.05 28.86 -31.05
CA LYS A 384 11.50 28.99 -32.45
C LYS A 384 13.02 28.82 -32.60
N MET A 385 13.82 29.36 -31.68
CA MET A 385 15.28 29.18 -31.67
C MET A 385 15.69 27.71 -31.47
N LEU A 386 14.90 26.94 -30.71
CA LEU A 386 15.07 25.50 -30.53
C LEU A 386 14.56 24.68 -31.72
N GLY A 387 14.07 25.33 -32.79
CA GLY A 387 13.58 24.67 -34.01
C GLY A 387 12.13 24.19 -33.95
N ALA A 388 11.37 24.54 -32.91
CA ALA A 388 9.96 24.19 -32.82
C ALA A 388 9.07 25.16 -33.62
N THR A 389 8.04 24.60 -34.27
CA THR A 389 6.97 25.38 -34.89
C THR A 389 5.94 25.76 -33.84
N VAL A 390 5.65 27.06 -33.69
CA VAL A 390 4.61 27.54 -32.77
C VAL A 390 3.34 27.83 -33.56
N ALA A 391 2.31 27.00 -33.34
CA ALA A 391 1.03 27.09 -34.05
C ALA A 391 -0.02 27.84 -33.21
N PRO A 392 -0.57 28.97 -33.70
CA PRO A 392 -1.57 29.73 -32.96
C PRO A 392 -2.93 29.03 -32.96
N ALA A 393 -3.56 28.89 -31.78
CA ALA A 393 -4.97 28.51 -31.68
C ALA A 393 -5.85 29.75 -31.88
N LEU A 394 -6.53 29.80 -33.04
CA LEU A 394 -7.38 30.92 -33.47
C LEU A 394 -8.85 30.73 -33.10
N SER A 395 -9.23 29.51 -32.71
CA SER A 395 -10.58 29.12 -32.38
C SER A 395 -10.94 29.45 -30.92
N GLY A 396 -12.24 29.60 -30.65
CA GLY A 396 -12.76 29.74 -29.30
C GLY A 396 -12.21 30.95 -28.55
N SER A 397 -11.80 30.73 -27.29
CA SER A 397 -11.27 31.78 -26.40
C SER A 397 -9.82 32.18 -26.69
N ARG A 398 -9.14 31.48 -27.60
CA ARG A 398 -7.74 31.70 -28.00
C ARG A 398 -6.76 31.64 -26.83
N THR A 399 -7.01 30.74 -25.88
CA THR A 399 -6.16 30.47 -24.71
C THR A 399 -5.65 29.02 -24.68
N LEU A 400 -4.96 28.62 -23.60
CA LEU A 400 -4.50 27.24 -23.37
C LEU A 400 -5.58 26.18 -23.67
N LYS A 401 -6.84 26.39 -23.28
CA LYS A 401 -7.92 25.44 -23.53
C LYS A 401 -8.09 25.15 -25.02
N ASP A 402 -8.03 26.19 -25.86
CA ASP A 402 -8.19 26.05 -27.30
C ASP A 402 -6.93 25.44 -27.94
N ALA A 403 -5.75 25.77 -27.41
CA ALA A 403 -4.50 25.12 -27.82
C ALA A 403 -4.52 23.60 -27.56
N THR A 404 -5.06 23.15 -26.42
CA THR A 404 -5.28 21.72 -26.13
C THR A 404 -6.20 21.07 -27.16
N ASN A 405 -7.28 21.75 -27.56
CA ASN A 405 -8.20 21.22 -28.57
C ASN A 405 -7.53 21.09 -29.94
N GLU A 406 -6.75 22.08 -30.38
CA GLU A 406 -6.03 21.99 -31.65
C GLU A 406 -4.95 20.90 -31.63
N ALA A 407 -4.21 20.75 -30.53
CA ALA A 407 -3.23 19.67 -30.37
C ALA A 407 -3.89 18.29 -30.43
N ILE A 408 -5.05 18.11 -29.76
CA ILE A 408 -5.80 16.85 -29.83
C ILE A 408 -6.30 16.57 -31.25
N ARG A 409 -6.82 17.58 -31.96
CA ARG A 409 -7.26 17.43 -33.36
C ARG A 409 -6.11 17.05 -34.28
N ASP A 410 -4.94 17.67 -34.11
CA ASP A 410 -3.74 17.29 -34.83
C ASP A 410 -3.38 15.81 -34.56
N TRP A 411 -3.41 15.39 -33.29
CA TRP A 411 -3.13 14.00 -32.94
C TRP A 411 -4.09 13.00 -33.60
N ILE A 412 -5.39 13.34 -33.67
CA ILE A 412 -6.40 12.54 -34.37
C ILE A 412 -6.09 12.44 -35.87
N ASN A 413 -5.63 13.52 -36.48
CA ASN A 413 -5.34 13.56 -37.92
C ASN A 413 -3.98 12.92 -38.28
N ASN A 414 -3.04 12.84 -37.32
CA ASN A 414 -1.70 12.31 -37.51
C ASN A 414 -1.35 11.19 -36.49
N PRO A 415 -2.14 10.10 -36.40
CA PRO A 415 -2.04 9.14 -35.28
C PRO A 415 -0.79 8.25 -35.31
N VAL A 416 -0.22 8.00 -36.49
CA VAL A 416 0.82 6.97 -36.67
C VAL A 416 2.18 7.43 -36.15
N ASN A 417 2.65 8.59 -36.60
CA ASN A 417 4.02 9.07 -36.35
C ASN A 417 4.11 10.13 -35.24
N THR A 418 2.97 10.58 -34.69
CA THR A 418 2.91 11.68 -33.73
C THR A 418 2.74 11.18 -32.29
N HIS A 419 3.54 11.73 -31.37
CA HIS A 419 3.32 11.62 -29.93
C HIS A 419 2.91 12.97 -29.33
N TYR A 420 1.93 12.95 -28.44
CA TYR A 420 1.47 14.14 -27.74
C TYR A 420 2.08 14.23 -26.34
N ILE A 421 2.94 15.22 -26.11
CA ILE A 421 3.55 15.43 -24.79
C ILE A 421 2.67 16.34 -23.93
N ILE A 422 1.99 15.74 -22.95
CA ILE A 422 1.14 16.49 -22.00
C ILE A 422 1.98 17.03 -20.84
N GLY A 423 1.80 18.32 -20.53
CA GLY A 423 2.64 19.05 -19.56
C GLY A 423 2.20 19.03 -18.10
N SER A 424 1.12 18.33 -17.77
CA SER A 424 0.53 18.29 -16.44
C SER A 424 -0.08 16.92 -16.16
N ALA A 425 -0.29 16.59 -14.88
CA ALA A 425 -0.93 15.34 -14.45
C ALA A 425 -2.46 15.37 -14.67
N ILE A 426 -2.85 15.64 -15.90
CA ILE A 426 -4.24 15.74 -16.38
C ILE A 426 -4.37 14.99 -17.70
N GLY A 427 -5.60 14.69 -18.09
CA GLY A 427 -5.91 13.99 -19.33
C GLY A 427 -6.28 12.52 -19.11
N PRO A 428 -6.48 11.76 -20.20
CA PRO A 428 -6.89 10.37 -20.11
C PRO A 428 -5.74 9.51 -19.59
N HIS A 429 -6.07 8.44 -18.86
CA HIS A 429 -5.11 7.39 -18.56
C HIS A 429 -4.44 6.89 -19.86
N PRO A 430 -3.10 6.75 -19.93
CA PRO A 430 -2.14 6.72 -18.82
C PRO A 430 -1.43 8.04 -18.46
N TYR A 431 -1.78 9.17 -19.07
CA TYR A 431 -1.01 10.42 -18.89
C TYR A 431 -0.87 10.89 -17.43
N PRO A 432 -1.92 10.93 -16.59
CA PRO A 432 -1.77 11.38 -15.20
C PRO A 432 -0.77 10.55 -14.38
N ASP A 433 -0.81 9.22 -14.53
CA ASP A 433 0.14 8.32 -13.84
C ASP A 433 1.55 8.47 -14.41
N MET A 434 1.68 8.48 -15.74
CA MET A 434 2.97 8.62 -16.42
C MET A 434 3.68 9.94 -16.06
N VAL A 435 2.97 11.08 -16.12
CA VAL A 435 3.50 12.40 -15.76
C VAL A 435 3.94 12.44 -14.30
N THR A 436 3.16 11.83 -13.40
CA THR A 436 3.49 11.78 -11.97
C THR A 436 4.75 10.95 -11.73
N ARG A 437 4.93 9.84 -12.45
CA ARG A 437 6.14 9.01 -12.33
C ARG A 437 7.40 9.68 -12.86
N PHE A 438 7.30 10.50 -13.90
CA PHE A 438 8.47 11.21 -14.46
C PHE A 438 8.87 12.46 -13.67
N ASN A 439 7.99 13.03 -12.84
CA ASN A 439 8.27 14.22 -12.03
C ASN A 439 8.96 13.93 -10.68
N ARG A 440 9.76 12.86 -10.57
CA ARG A 440 10.42 12.43 -9.31
C ARG A 440 11.71 13.18 -8.98
#